data_AF-M5BSQ6-F1
#
_entry.id   AF-M5BSQ6-F1
#
_cell.length_a   1.000
_cell.length_b   1.000
_cell.length_c   1.000
_cell.angle_alpha   90.00
_cell.angle_beta   90.00
_cell.angle_gamma   90.00
#
_symmetry.space_group_name_H-M   'P 1'
#
loop_
_entity.id
_entity.type
_entity.pdbx_description
1 polymer ?
#
loop_
_entity_poly.entity_id
_entity_poly.type
_entity_poly.pdbx_seq_one_letter_code
_entity_poly.pdbx_strand_id
1 'polypeptide(L)'
;MADKSEHEHSDSAYEMLNEYVIGRLGSDAVVVSDDWVATDDFHPDDTDTAADFEKAQFLDLRKPLLRQVWESNFSKSFYLQQVHQPRHVKESARLFGPDYLEVFTKTAWYVIPIIWIPIASALFVRAAMQFSAPGSVPPLTTTARTLITGANSTYTPGFAGINAGVGITNAALAKTTACFLLGNVPVPH
;
A
#
# COMPACT_ATOMS: atom_id res chain seq x y z
N MET A 1 -36.97 -20.42 -19.85
CA MET A 1 -38.34 -20.68 -19.38
C MET A 1 -38.96 -19.31 -19.12
N ALA A 2 -39.93 -18.89 -19.92
CA ALA A 2 -40.69 -17.65 -19.68
C ALA A 2 -42.02 -18.08 -19.06
N ASP A 3 -42.28 -17.68 -17.82
CA ASP A 3 -43.54 -17.99 -17.14
C ASP A 3 -44.68 -17.18 -17.80
N LYS A 4 -45.82 -17.82 -18.00
CA LYS A 4 -46.96 -17.28 -18.75
C LYS A 4 -47.84 -16.36 -17.89
N SER A 5 -47.51 -16.21 -16.61
CA SER A 5 -48.26 -15.43 -15.62
C SER A 5 -47.64 -14.08 -15.24
N GLU A 6 -46.45 -13.78 -15.78
CA GLU A 6 -45.74 -12.52 -15.54
C GLU A 6 -46.02 -11.56 -16.70
N HIS A 7 -46.78 -10.49 -16.43
CA HIS A 7 -46.94 -9.41 -17.39
C HIS A 7 -45.73 -8.48 -17.29
N GLU A 8 -45.04 -8.22 -18.40
CA GLU A 8 -44.06 -7.14 -18.49
C GLU A 8 -44.74 -5.82 -18.12
N HIS A 9 -44.22 -5.15 -17.09
CA HIS A 9 -44.68 -3.84 -16.70
C HIS A 9 -44.09 -2.78 -17.66
N SER A 10 -44.85 -1.72 -17.93
CA SER A 10 -44.35 -0.59 -18.72
C SER A 10 -43.25 0.17 -17.95
N ASP A 11 -42.36 0.85 -18.66
CA ASP A 11 -41.29 1.68 -18.04
C ASP A 11 -41.84 2.68 -17.03
N SER A 12 -43.01 3.27 -17.32
CA SER A 12 -43.73 4.17 -16.41
C SER A 12 -44.24 3.50 -15.13
N ALA A 13 -44.56 2.20 -15.16
CA ALA A 13 -44.95 1.46 -13.97
C ALA A 13 -43.74 1.20 -13.07
N TYR A 14 -42.55 0.98 -13.65
CA TYR A 14 -41.31 0.91 -12.89
C TYR A 14 -40.93 2.25 -12.25
N GLU A 15 -41.15 3.38 -12.93
CA GLU A 15 -40.97 4.72 -12.35
C GLU A 15 -41.89 4.96 -11.14
N MET A 16 -43.17 4.60 -11.23
CA MET A 16 -44.12 4.72 -10.11
C MET A 16 -43.70 3.87 -8.90
N LEU A 17 -43.13 2.68 -9.11
CA LEU A 17 -42.66 1.83 -8.03
C LEU A 17 -41.48 2.44 -7.26
N ASN A 18 -40.64 3.26 -7.91
CA ASN A 18 -39.53 3.95 -7.25
C ASN A 18 -39.99 4.91 -6.15
N GLU A 19 -41.17 5.53 -6.29
CA GLU A 19 -41.73 6.45 -5.28
C GLU A 19 -42.18 5.74 -4.00
N TYR A 20 -42.50 4.44 -4.08
CA TYR A 20 -42.99 3.63 -2.95
C TYR A 20 -41.90 2.76 -2.30
N VAL A 21 -40.62 2.95 -2.64
CA VAL A 21 -39.51 2.20 -2.06
C VAL A 21 -39.29 2.64 -0.61
N ILE A 22 -39.71 1.81 0.35
CA ILE A 22 -39.51 2.03 1.80
C ILE A 22 -38.13 1.58 2.31
N GLY A 23 -37.34 0.93 1.45
CA GLY A 23 -36.00 0.43 1.75
C GLY A 23 -35.59 -0.64 0.75
N ARG A 24 -34.29 -0.82 0.57
CA ARG A 24 -33.73 -1.91 -0.25
C ARG A 24 -33.15 -2.97 0.69
N LEU A 25 -33.51 -4.23 0.48
CA LEU A 25 -32.85 -5.34 1.18
C LEU A 25 -31.42 -5.42 0.63
N GLY A 26 -30.42 -5.51 1.52
CA GLY A 26 -29.01 -5.59 1.12
C GLY A 26 -28.84 -6.66 0.05
N SER A 27 -28.48 -6.25 -1.16
CA SER A 27 -28.34 -7.20 -2.26
C SER A 27 -27.01 -7.92 -2.09
N ASP A 28 -27.04 -9.25 -2.01
CA ASP A 28 -25.83 -10.08 -2.13
C ASP A 28 -25.37 -10.13 -3.61
N ALA A 29 -25.46 -9.00 -4.33
CA ALA A 29 -25.09 -8.93 -5.72
C ALA A 29 -23.60 -9.24 -5.85
N VAL A 30 -23.29 -10.41 -6.39
CA VAL A 30 -21.94 -10.82 -6.77
C VAL A 30 -21.68 -10.26 -8.16
N VAL A 31 -20.83 -9.23 -8.25
CA VAL A 31 -20.49 -8.57 -9.53
C VAL A 31 -19.43 -9.35 -10.30
N VAL A 32 -18.54 -10.08 -9.61
CA VAL A 32 -17.43 -10.83 -10.20
C VAL A 32 -17.49 -12.28 -9.75
N SER A 33 -17.39 -13.23 -10.67
CA SER A 33 -17.30 -14.66 -10.36
C SER A 33 -15.93 -15.01 -9.77
N ASP A 34 -15.89 -15.91 -8.79
CA ASP A 34 -14.65 -16.33 -8.12
C ASP A 34 -13.60 -16.94 -9.07
N ASP A 35 -14.05 -17.53 -10.19
CA ASP A 35 -13.19 -18.16 -11.21
C ASP A 35 -12.60 -17.17 -12.24
N TRP A 36 -12.79 -15.86 -12.04
CA TRP A 36 -12.35 -14.85 -12.99
C TRP A 36 -10.82 -14.65 -12.95
N VAL A 37 -10.17 -14.67 -14.12
CA VAL A 37 -8.72 -14.44 -14.28
C VAL A 37 -8.52 -13.25 -15.22
N ALA A 38 -7.77 -12.25 -14.75
CA ALA A 38 -7.38 -11.12 -15.58
C ALA A 38 -6.44 -11.57 -16.71
N THR A 39 -6.68 -11.08 -17.93
CA THR A 39 -5.75 -11.25 -19.05
C THR A 39 -4.62 -10.22 -18.95
N ASP A 40 -3.47 -10.47 -19.60
CA ASP A 40 -2.29 -9.59 -19.50
C ASP A 40 -2.54 -8.14 -19.98
N ASP A 41 -3.56 -7.93 -20.83
CA ASP A 41 -3.97 -6.62 -21.37
C ASP A 41 -5.23 -6.06 -20.68
N PHE A 42 -5.55 -6.56 -19.49
CA PHE A 42 -6.74 -6.13 -18.76
C PHE A 42 -6.60 -4.68 -18.29
N HIS A 43 -7.44 -3.81 -18.85
CA HIS A 43 -7.63 -2.43 -18.39
C HIS A 43 -9.06 -2.31 -17.87
N PRO A 44 -9.27 -2.07 -16.55
CA PRO A 44 -10.60 -1.92 -16.00
C PRO A 44 -11.23 -0.61 -16.46
N ASP A 45 -12.46 -0.67 -16.96
CA ASP A 45 -13.25 0.53 -17.22
C ASP A 45 -13.64 1.23 -15.92
N ASP A 46 -13.84 2.54 -15.99
CA ASP A 46 -14.35 3.33 -14.86
C ASP A 46 -15.73 2.83 -14.43
N THR A 47 -15.86 2.56 -13.13
CA THR A 47 -17.14 2.16 -12.54
C THR A 47 -18.08 3.37 -12.49
N ASP A 48 -19.30 3.22 -13.01
CA ASP A 48 -20.35 4.22 -12.80
C ASP A 48 -20.73 4.27 -11.32
N THR A 49 -20.23 5.30 -10.64
CA THR A 49 -20.37 5.49 -9.20
C THR A 49 -21.82 5.59 -8.73
N ALA A 50 -22.74 6.13 -9.56
CA ALA A 50 -24.13 6.28 -9.18
C ALA A 50 -24.87 4.95 -9.31
N ALA A 51 -24.69 4.27 -10.45
CA ALA A 51 -25.29 2.97 -10.71
C ALA A 51 -24.75 1.89 -9.75
N ASP A 52 -23.45 1.92 -9.42
CA ASP A 52 -22.85 0.98 -8.45
C ASP A 52 -23.44 1.17 -7.05
N PHE A 53 -23.55 2.42 -6.58
CA PHE A 53 -24.15 2.69 -5.28
C PHE A 53 -25.62 2.25 -5.24
N GLU A 54 -26.39 2.51 -6.31
CA GLU A 54 -27.78 2.09 -6.40
C GLU A 54 -27.97 0.58 -6.38
N LYS A 55 -27.07 -0.16 -7.06
CA LYS A 55 -27.13 -1.62 -7.18
C LYS A 55 -26.59 -2.36 -5.95
N ALA A 56 -25.41 -1.98 -5.47
CA ALA A 56 -24.67 -2.68 -4.42
C ALA A 56 -24.97 -2.13 -3.01
N GLN A 57 -25.45 -0.88 -2.90
CA GLN A 57 -25.76 -0.21 -1.63
C GLN A 57 -24.61 -0.28 -0.61
N PHE A 58 -23.36 -0.29 -1.09
CA PHE A 58 -22.15 -0.45 -0.27
C PHE A 58 -21.52 0.91 0.07
N LEU A 59 -20.69 1.47 -0.82
CA LEU A 59 -20.02 2.74 -0.59
C LEU A 59 -20.28 3.70 -1.75
N ASP A 60 -20.61 4.95 -1.42
CA ASP A 60 -20.75 6.03 -2.41
C ASP A 60 -19.35 6.55 -2.76
N LEU A 61 -18.84 6.17 -3.93
CA LEU A 61 -17.51 6.53 -4.44
C LEU A 61 -17.31 8.04 -4.68
N ARG A 62 -18.40 8.83 -4.67
CA ARG A 62 -18.35 10.29 -4.82
C ARG A 62 -18.05 11.00 -3.49
N LYS A 63 -18.09 10.28 -2.38
CA LYS A 63 -17.93 10.81 -1.02
C LYS A 63 -16.73 10.14 -0.32
N PRO A 64 -16.18 10.75 0.75
CA PRO A 64 -15.10 10.16 1.52
C PRO A 64 -15.46 8.78 2.08
N LEU A 65 -14.66 7.76 1.76
CA LEU A 65 -15.02 6.36 2.04
C LEU A 65 -14.85 5.96 3.50
N LEU A 66 -13.81 6.45 4.18
CA LEU A 66 -13.49 5.98 5.54
C LEU A 66 -14.60 6.32 6.53
N ARG A 67 -15.20 7.51 6.41
CA ARG A 67 -16.31 7.93 7.27
C ARG A 67 -17.57 7.11 7.02
N GLN A 68 -17.83 6.75 5.75
CA GLN A 68 -18.98 5.91 5.38
C GLN A 68 -18.89 4.54 6.03
N VAL A 69 -17.73 3.89 5.97
CA VAL A 69 -17.51 2.60 6.66
C VAL A 69 -17.69 2.76 8.17
N TRP A 70 -17.12 3.83 8.75
CA TRP A 70 -17.18 4.08 10.19
C TRP A 70 -18.60 4.29 10.73
N GLU A 71 -19.48 4.95 9.98
CA GLU A 71 -20.86 5.24 10.38
C GLU A 71 -21.88 4.21 9.85
N SER A 72 -21.42 3.21 9.09
CA SER A 72 -22.28 2.19 8.50
C SER A 72 -22.79 1.16 9.51
N ASN A 73 -23.92 0.53 9.18
CA ASN A 73 -24.48 -0.62 9.89
C ASN A 73 -24.36 -1.90 9.03
N PHE A 74 -23.18 -2.15 8.46
CA PHE A 74 -22.94 -3.34 7.64
C PHE A 74 -22.76 -4.59 8.50
N SER A 75 -23.36 -5.70 8.07
CA SER A 75 -23.02 -7.00 8.63
C SER A 75 -21.60 -7.39 8.18
N LYS A 76 -20.89 -8.18 8.99
CA LYS A 76 -19.54 -8.66 8.64
C LYS A 76 -19.52 -9.42 7.31
N SER A 77 -20.53 -10.26 7.06
CA SER A 77 -20.63 -11.04 5.82
C SER A 77 -20.81 -10.13 4.60
N PHE A 78 -21.71 -9.14 4.71
CA PHE A 78 -21.94 -8.16 3.64
C PHE A 78 -20.68 -7.34 3.33
N TYR A 79 -20.01 -6.81 4.36
CA TYR A 79 -18.77 -6.05 4.17
C TYR A 79 -17.69 -6.89 3.49
N LEU A 80 -17.47 -8.12 3.95
CA LEU A 80 -16.45 -9.00 3.38
C LEU A 80 -16.77 -9.36 1.93
N GLN A 81 -18.02 -9.63 1.59
CA GLN A 81 -18.39 -9.91 0.21
C GLN A 81 -18.18 -8.69 -0.69
N GLN A 82 -18.59 -7.50 -0.25
CA GLN A 82 -18.56 -6.29 -1.06
C GLN A 82 -17.18 -5.66 -1.21
N VAL A 83 -16.29 -5.79 -0.20
CA VAL A 83 -14.94 -5.21 -0.25
C VAL A 83 -13.99 -5.98 -1.18
N HIS A 84 -14.23 -7.28 -1.38
CA HIS A 84 -13.45 -8.10 -2.32
C HIS A 84 -13.92 -7.96 -3.77
N GLN A 85 -15.04 -7.25 -4.01
CA GLN A 85 -15.47 -6.90 -5.37
C GLN A 85 -14.75 -5.61 -5.81
N PRO A 86 -13.87 -5.68 -6.83
CA PRO A 86 -13.08 -4.54 -7.26
C PRO A 86 -13.97 -3.47 -7.90
N ARG A 87 -13.71 -2.21 -7.57
CA ARG A 87 -14.32 -1.01 -8.18
C ARG A 87 -13.20 -0.11 -8.68
N HIS A 88 -13.35 0.41 -9.89
CA HIS A 88 -12.34 1.28 -10.51
C HIS A 88 -12.86 2.71 -10.63
N VAL A 89 -12.00 3.65 -10.28
CA VAL A 89 -12.23 5.09 -10.47
C VAL A 89 -10.98 5.69 -11.11
N LYS A 90 -11.18 6.58 -12.07
CA LYS A 90 -10.12 7.26 -12.84
C LYS A 90 -9.02 7.87 -11.98
N GLU A 91 -9.42 8.46 -10.86
CA GLU A 91 -8.52 9.04 -9.88
C GLU A 91 -8.60 8.25 -8.58
N SER A 92 -7.55 8.32 -7.76
CA SER A 92 -7.57 7.73 -6.42
C SER A 92 -8.81 8.18 -5.63
N ALA A 93 -9.65 7.22 -5.26
CA ALA A 93 -10.83 7.46 -4.44
C ALA A 93 -10.46 8.22 -3.16
N ARG A 94 -11.34 9.13 -2.73
CA ARG A 94 -11.13 9.91 -1.51
C ARG A 94 -11.45 9.05 -0.28
N LEU A 95 -10.47 8.88 0.60
CA LEU A 95 -10.67 8.19 1.88
C LEU A 95 -11.13 9.17 2.96
N PHE A 96 -10.57 10.38 2.97
CA PHE A 96 -10.81 11.42 3.96
C PHE A 96 -11.55 12.64 3.36
N GLY A 97 -12.41 13.26 4.18
CA GLY A 97 -13.08 14.50 3.81
C GLY A 97 -12.10 15.68 3.67
N PRO A 98 -11.21 15.92 4.65
CA PRO A 98 -10.23 17.01 4.55
C PRO A 98 -9.06 16.66 3.63
N ASP A 99 -8.68 17.61 2.75
CA ASP A 99 -7.62 17.42 1.74
C ASP A 99 -6.23 17.15 2.35
N TYR A 100 -5.94 17.71 3.53
CA TYR A 100 -4.64 17.54 4.18
C TYR A 100 -4.38 16.11 4.69
N LEU A 101 -5.44 15.33 4.94
CA LEU A 101 -5.29 13.93 5.34
C LEU A 101 -5.05 13.00 4.14
N GLU A 102 -5.42 13.42 2.93
CA GLU A 102 -5.22 12.64 1.70
C GLU A 102 -3.75 12.57 1.27
N VAL A 103 -2.89 13.44 1.81
CA VAL A 103 -1.44 13.34 1.58
C VAL A 103 -0.89 12.03 2.16
N PHE A 104 -1.49 11.51 3.23
CA PHE A 104 -1.04 10.27 3.87
C PHE A 104 -1.62 9.00 3.23
N THR A 105 -2.62 9.13 2.35
CA THR A 105 -3.26 7.99 1.67
C THR A 105 -2.63 7.73 0.30
N LYS A 106 -2.07 8.76 -0.35
CA LYS A 106 -1.46 8.66 -1.67
C LYS A 106 0.05 8.47 -1.57
N THR A 107 0.49 7.22 -1.63
CA THR A 107 1.93 6.88 -1.62
C THR A 107 2.38 6.47 -3.03
N ALA A 108 3.17 7.33 -3.69
CA ALA A 108 3.75 6.99 -4.98
C ALA A 108 4.83 5.91 -4.82
N TRP A 109 4.99 5.05 -5.85
CA TRP A 109 5.89 3.89 -5.80
C TRP A 109 7.35 4.25 -5.48
N TYR A 110 7.82 5.43 -5.93
CA TYR A 110 9.20 5.90 -5.71
C TYR A 110 9.45 6.40 -4.29
N VAL A 111 8.43 6.65 -3.47
CA VAL A 111 8.59 7.07 -2.07
C VAL A 111 9.28 5.98 -1.26
N ILE A 112 8.95 4.71 -1.53
CA ILE A 112 9.53 3.55 -0.85
C ILE A 112 11.06 3.51 -1.03
N PRO A 113 11.62 3.47 -2.26
CA PRO A 113 13.06 3.45 -2.43
C PRO A 113 13.75 4.73 -1.89
N ILE A 114 13.16 5.92 -2.05
CA ILE A 114 13.76 7.17 -1.56
C ILE A 114 13.94 7.17 -0.04
N ILE A 115 12.97 6.63 0.71
CA ILE A 115 13.04 6.58 2.18
C ILE A 115 13.90 5.39 2.64
N TRP A 116 13.66 4.20 2.09
CA TRP A 116 14.23 2.97 2.63
C TRP A 116 15.65 2.68 2.15
N ILE A 117 16.06 3.10 0.94
CA ILE A 117 17.43 2.86 0.44
C ILE A 117 18.48 3.59 1.29
N PRO A 118 18.34 4.88 1.63
CA PRO A 118 19.31 5.56 2.50
C PRO A 118 19.43 4.88 3.88
N ILE A 119 18.32 4.48 4.49
CA ILE A 119 18.30 3.78 5.78
C ILE A 119 19.01 2.42 5.65
N ALA A 120 18.66 1.64 4.64
CA ALA A 120 19.27 0.35 4.36
C ALA A 120 20.78 0.48 4.13
N SER A 121 21.21 1.48 3.35
CA SER A 121 22.62 1.76 3.07
C SER A 121 23.39 2.17 4.33
N ALA A 122 22.81 3.00 5.20
CA ALA A 122 23.42 3.40 6.46
C ALA A 122 23.60 2.21 7.41
N LEU A 123 22.61 1.33 7.50
CA LEU A 123 22.69 0.10 8.28
C LEU A 123 23.72 -0.86 7.69
N PHE A 124 23.77 -1.00 6.37
CA PHE A 124 24.75 -1.84 5.68
C PHE A 124 26.19 -1.37 5.93
N VAL A 125 26.46 -0.09 5.76
CA VAL A 125 27.80 0.49 6.00
C VAL A 125 28.20 0.35 7.47
N ARG A 126 27.26 0.59 8.40
CA ARG A 126 27.50 0.39 9.84
C ARG A 126 27.86 -1.06 10.15
N ALA A 127 27.16 -2.03 9.56
CA ALA A 127 27.45 -3.44 9.75
C ALA A 127 28.83 -3.83 9.17
N ALA A 128 29.19 -3.31 7.98
CA ALA A 128 30.51 -3.52 7.39
C ALA A 128 31.65 -2.96 8.25
N MET A 129 31.42 -1.81 8.90
CA MET A 129 32.37 -1.24 9.87
C MET A 129 32.48 -2.12 11.11
N GLN A 130 31.37 -2.64 11.64
CA GLN A 130 31.36 -3.51 12.81
C GLN A 130 32.17 -4.80 12.60
N PHE A 131 32.08 -5.39 11.41
CA PHE A 131 32.87 -6.58 11.07
C PHE A 131 34.35 -6.26 10.78
N SER A 132 34.67 -5.04 10.36
CA SER A 132 36.06 -4.62 10.07
C SER A 132 36.83 -4.24 11.34
N ALA A 133 36.15 -3.61 12.32
CA ALA A 133 36.75 -3.19 13.57
C ALA A 133 35.75 -3.34 14.73
N PRO A 134 35.72 -4.52 15.40
CA PRO A 134 34.89 -4.73 16.57
C PRO A 134 35.25 -3.73 17.69
N GLY A 135 34.26 -2.96 18.17
CA GLY A 135 34.42 -2.06 19.31
C GLY A 135 34.62 -0.56 19.00
N SER A 136 34.67 -0.19 17.72
CA SER A 136 34.89 1.21 17.30
C SER A 136 33.91 1.67 16.22
N VAL A 137 32.64 1.33 16.40
CA VAL A 137 31.56 1.73 15.48
C VAL A 137 31.02 3.12 15.83
N PRO A 138 30.99 4.07 14.89
CA PRO A 138 30.36 5.35 15.13
C PRO A 138 28.83 5.19 15.35
N PRO A 139 28.20 6.15 16.06
CA PRO A 139 26.75 6.20 16.19
C PRO A 139 26.05 6.23 14.82
N LEU A 140 24.85 5.65 14.75
CA LEU A 140 24.07 5.58 13.50
C LEU A 140 23.83 6.96 12.87
N THR A 141 23.67 8.00 13.69
CA THR A 141 23.51 9.39 13.25
C THR A 141 24.74 9.91 12.50
N THR A 142 25.94 9.52 12.93
CA THR A 142 27.20 9.89 12.27
C THR A 142 27.32 9.14 10.95
N THR A 143 27.06 7.83 10.93
CA THR A 143 27.10 7.01 9.68
C THR A 143 26.08 7.49 8.63
N ALA A 144 24.87 7.87 9.06
CA ALA A 144 23.85 8.40 8.16
C ALA A 144 24.25 9.76 7.58
N ARG A 145 24.82 10.66 8.40
CA ARG A 145 25.29 11.98 7.94
C ARG A 145 26.38 11.85 6.89
N THR A 146 27.35 10.96 7.09
CA THR A 146 28.46 10.75 6.13
C THR A 146 27.99 10.27 4.76
N LEU A 147 26.87 9.54 4.69
CA LEU A 147 26.30 9.06 3.43
C LEU A 147 25.48 10.14 2.69
N ILE A 148 24.85 11.06 3.43
CA ILE A 148 23.93 12.05 2.87
C ILE A 148 24.64 13.33 2.42
N THR A 149 25.65 13.81 3.16
CA THR A 149 26.28 15.12 2.89
C THR A 149 27.46 15.10 1.90
N GLY A 150 27.80 13.94 1.34
CA GLY A 150 28.94 13.81 0.43
C GLY A 150 30.30 14.01 1.12
N ALA A 151 31.34 13.43 0.52
CA ALA A 151 32.71 13.31 1.03
C ALA A 151 33.52 14.63 1.12
N ASN A 152 32.87 15.79 1.24
CA ASN A 152 33.54 17.10 1.19
C ASN A 152 33.61 17.82 2.55
N SER A 153 33.10 17.22 3.62
CA SER A 153 33.54 17.60 4.97
C SER A 153 34.86 16.87 5.22
N THR A 154 35.85 17.53 5.82
CA THR A 154 37.23 17.13 6.09
C THR A 154 37.39 15.87 6.97
N TYR A 155 36.43 14.98 6.92
CA TYR A 155 36.57 13.57 7.13
C TYR A 155 36.96 12.95 5.78
N THR A 156 38.26 12.94 5.49
CA THR A 156 38.88 11.67 5.08
C THR A 156 38.24 10.52 5.86
N PRO A 157 38.21 9.27 5.39
CA PRO A 157 37.90 8.13 6.25
C PRO A 157 39.06 7.89 7.25
N GLY A 158 39.54 8.95 7.91
CA GLY A 158 40.15 8.95 9.22
C GLY A 158 39.00 8.91 10.23
N PHE A 159 38.59 7.69 10.52
CA PHE A 159 37.72 7.30 11.61
C PHE A 159 38.21 7.97 12.90
N ALA A 160 37.48 8.96 13.42
CA ALA A 160 37.79 9.58 14.71
C ALA A 160 37.57 8.53 15.82
N GLY A 161 38.62 7.75 16.11
CA GLY A 161 38.63 6.69 17.11
C GLY A 161 39.36 5.40 16.71
N ILE A 162 39.73 5.23 15.43
CA ILE A 162 40.53 4.10 14.95
C ILE A 162 41.70 4.69 14.18
N ASN A 163 42.92 4.26 14.49
CA ASN A 163 44.14 4.63 13.76
C ASN A 163 43.86 4.73 12.25
N ALA A 164 44.19 5.88 11.66
CA ALA A 164 44.04 6.17 10.24
C ALA A 164 44.67 5.05 9.39
N GLY A 165 43.84 4.12 8.90
CA GLY A 165 44.32 2.92 8.20
C GLY A 165 43.36 1.74 8.15
N VAL A 166 42.29 1.70 8.94
CA VAL A 166 41.31 0.60 8.88
C VAL A 166 40.23 0.89 7.83
N GLY A 167 40.47 0.46 6.60
CA GLY A 167 39.45 0.42 5.54
C GLY A 167 38.45 -0.72 5.75
N ILE A 168 37.29 -0.65 5.08
CA ILE A 168 36.35 -1.77 5.03
C ILE A 168 37.03 -2.94 4.32
N THR A 169 37.16 -4.08 5.00
CA THR A 169 37.83 -5.25 4.42
C THR A 169 36.88 -6.04 3.52
N ASN A 170 37.41 -6.71 2.49
CA ASN A 170 36.62 -7.59 1.61
C ASN A 170 35.91 -8.71 2.40
N ALA A 171 36.54 -9.21 3.47
CA ALA A 171 35.96 -10.21 4.36
C ALA A 171 34.78 -9.65 5.18
N ALA A 172 34.89 -8.40 5.65
CA ALA A 172 33.80 -7.72 6.34
C ALA A 172 32.63 -7.43 5.39
N LEU A 173 32.91 -7.04 4.15
CA LEU A 173 31.89 -6.84 3.13
C LEU A 173 31.14 -8.15 2.82
N ALA A 174 31.87 -9.25 2.61
CA ALA A 174 31.27 -10.57 2.36
C ALA A 174 30.37 -11.03 3.52
N LYS A 175 30.84 -10.88 4.77
CA LYS A 175 30.02 -11.19 5.97
C LYS A 175 28.80 -10.30 6.06
N THR A 176 28.95 -9.00 5.77
CA THR A 176 27.83 -8.05 5.79
C THR A 176 26.79 -8.39 4.74
N THR A 177 27.19 -8.68 3.51
CA THR A 177 26.29 -9.06 2.43
C THR A 177 25.57 -10.38 2.74
N ALA A 178 26.28 -11.37 3.27
CA ALA A 178 25.67 -12.62 3.72
C ALA A 178 24.61 -12.36 4.79
N CYS A 179 24.92 -11.54 5.79
CA CYS A 179 23.97 -11.22 6.86
C CYS A 179 22.78 -10.35 6.39
N PHE A 180 23.01 -9.46 5.42
CA PHE A 180 21.98 -8.56 4.90
C PHE A 180 20.96 -9.29 4.01
N LEU A 181 21.38 -10.31 3.26
CA LEU A 181 20.51 -11.07 2.36
C LEU A 181 19.90 -12.32 3.01
N LEU A 182 20.65 -13.00 3.89
CA LEU A 182 20.27 -14.31 4.43
C LEU A 182 19.94 -14.27 5.93
N GLY A 183 20.03 -13.11 6.58
CA GLY A 183 19.79 -12.96 8.02
C GLY A 183 20.99 -13.43 8.86
N ASN A 184 20.76 -13.91 10.09
CA ASN A 184 21.85 -14.21 11.01
C ASN A 184 22.60 -15.49 10.63
N VAL A 185 23.61 -15.37 9.75
CA VAL A 185 24.50 -16.48 9.39
C VAL A 185 25.55 -16.63 10.50
N PRO A 186 25.66 -17.81 11.16
CA PRO A 186 26.72 -18.05 12.12
C PRO A 186 28.06 -18.02 11.39
N VAL A 187 28.88 -17.03 11.71
CA VAL A 187 30.21 -16.89 11.15
C VAL A 187 31.17 -17.79 11.94
N PRO A 188 31.88 -18.74 11.31
CA PRO A 188 32.89 -19.53 12.01
C PRO A 188 34.00 -18.60 12.54
N HIS A 189 34.34 -18.78 13.82
CA HIS A 189 35.36 -18.04 14.56
C HIS A 189 36.77 -18.29 14.01
#